data_AF-A0A015KQA9-F1
#
_entry.id   AF-A0A015KQA9-F1
#
_cell.length_a   1.000
_cell.length_b   1.000
_cell.length_c   1.000
_cell.angle_alpha   90.00
_cell.angle_beta   90.00
_cell.angle_gamma   90.00
#
_symmetry.space_group_name_H-M   'P 1'
#
loop_
_entity.id
_entity.type
_entity.pdbx_description
1 polymer ?
#
loop_
_entity_poly.entity_id
_entity_poly.type
_entity_poly.pdbx_seq_one_letter_code
_entity_poly.pdbx_strand_id
1 'polypeptide(L)'
;MTTVSKQEVLVFGEIRHAKNLLEEMKGRYEFKEFNSTKNDFLLEGNTKYENVAAILLAHGADQIIDKFDTETLDALSPAVNAILVIGDASKLVDINAATGNGVFVADTSTKTPSTEDEIEADILENLDFTLITGVPKNPVNEIDKVKEAAADKATNIVTSAGEIDELDYSDLQIQL
;
A
#
# COMPACT_ATOMS: atom_id res chain seq x y z
N MET A 1 10.48 -8.78 25.55
CA MET A 1 11.06 -9.10 24.23
C MET A 1 10.14 -8.48 23.20
N THR A 2 10.51 -7.35 22.61
CA THR A 2 9.78 -6.78 21.48
C THR A 2 10.08 -7.66 20.27
N THR A 3 9.15 -8.53 19.91
CA THR A 3 9.16 -9.17 18.61
C THR A 3 9.07 -8.06 17.58
N VAL A 4 10.12 -7.87 16.78
CA VAL A 4 10.06 -6.95 15.63
C VAL A 4 9.04 -7.55 14.68
N SER A 5 7.85 -6.93 14.58
CA SER A 5 6.84 -7.38 13.62
C SER A 5 7.39 -7.25 12.22
N LYS A 6 7.18 -8.27 11.39
CA LYS A 6 7.55 -8.20 9.97
C LYS A 6 6.71 -7.11 9.30
N GLN A 7 7.29 -6.41 8.33
CA GLN A 7 6.49 -5.53 7.46
C GLN A 7 5.51 -6.40 6.66
N GLU A 8 4.29 -5.91 6.53
CA GLU A 8 3.21 -6.62 5.86
C GLU A 8 3.01 -6.10 4.43
N VAL A 9 2.77 -7.03 3.52
CA VAL A 9 2.45 -6.77 2.11
C VAL A 9 1.09 -7.37 1.80
N LEU A 10 0.18 -6.58 1.24
CA LEU A 10 -1.12 -7.07 0.78
C LEU A 10 -1.04 -7.40 -0.72
N VAL A 11 -1.38 -8.63 -1.09
CA VAL A 11 -1.34 -9.13 -2.46
C VAL A 11 -2.74 -9.29 -3.01
N PHE A 12 -3.00 -8.70 -4.17
CA PHE A 12 -4.18 -8.96 -4.99
C PHE A 12 -3.76 -9.83 -6.18
N GLY A 13 -4.38 -10.98 -6.35
CA GLY A 13 -4.01 -11.94 -7.40
C GLY A 13 -2.88 -12.88 -6.98
N GLU A 14 -2.19 -13.48 -7.95
CA GLU A 14 -1.19 -14.54 -7.72
C GLU A 14 0.12 -14.31 -8.48
N ILE A 15 1.24 -14.62 -7.83
CA ILE A 15 2.57 -14.81 -8.43
C ILE A 15 2.71 -16.28 -8.85
N ARG A 16 2.81 -16.53 -10.15
CA ARG A 16 2.70 -17.86 -10.76
C ARG A 16 4.04 -18.50 -11.10
N HIS A 17 5.05 -17.70 -11.41
CA HIS A 17 6.32 -18.09 -11.99
C HIS A 17 7.49 -17.92 -11.01
N ALA A 18 7.67 -16.73 -10.42
CA ALA A 18 8.77 -16.37 -9.52
C ALA A 18 8.58 -16.90 -8.08
N LYS A 19 8.13 -18.15 -7.94
CA LYS A 19 7.77 -18.75 -6.64
C LYS A 19 8.95 -18.84 -5.68
N ASN A 20 10.15 -19.14 -6.17
CA ASN A 20 11.34 -19.26 -5.33
C ASN A 20 11.67 -17.93 -4.64
N LEU A 21 11.66 -16.83 -5.39
CA LEU A 21 11.91 -15.50 -4.85
C LEU A 21 10.81 -15.08 -3.87
N LEU A 22 9.55 -15.38 -4.19
CA LEU A 22 8.43 -15.11 -3.28
C LEU A 22 8.61 -15.84 -1.94
N GLU A 23 9.01 -17.11 -1.95
CA GLU A 23 9.23 -17.88 -0.71
C GLU A 23 10.42 -17.33 0.11
N GLU A 24 11.49 -16.88 -0.55
CA GLU A 24 12.58 -16.16 0.12
C GLU A 24 12.10 -14.86 0.77
N MET A 25 11.23 -14.11 0.08
CA MET A 25 10.64 -12.89 0.62
C MET A 25 9.70 -13.15 1.80
N LYS A 26 8.89 -14.22 1.78
CA LYS A 26 8.06 -14.64 2.94
C LYS A 26 8.91 -14.97 4.19
N GLY A 27 10.17 -15.34 3.99
CA GLY A 27 11.14 -15.44 5.08
C GLY A 27 11.37 -14.12 5.83
N ARG A 28 11.30 -12.99 5.12
CA ARG A 28 11.62 -11.63 5.62
C ARG A 28 10.39 -10.79 5.94
N TYR A 29 9.33 -10.92 5.14
CA TYR A 29 8.11 -10.13 5.20
C TYR A 29 6.89 -11.00 5.44
N GLU A 30 5.78 -10.39 5.81
CA GLU A 30 4.48 -11.08 5.91
C GLU A 30 3.64 -10.75 4.68
N PHE A 31 3.29 -11.77 3.89
CA PHE A 31 2.41 -11.61 2.72
C PHE A 31 1.00 -12.01 3.11
N LYS A 32 0.06 -11.07 2.98
CA LYS A 32 -1.37 -11.27 3.19
C LYS A 32 -2.04 -11.30 1.83
N GLU A 33 -2.81 -12.35 1.55
CA GLU A 33 -3.57 -12.45 0.30
C GLU A 33 -4.95 -11.84 0.47
N PHE A 34 -5.34 -10.98 -0.48
CA PHE A 34 -6.67 -10.42 -0.54
C PHE A 34 -7.59 -11.33 -1.37
N ASN A 35 -8.54 -11.98 -0.70
CA ASN A 35 -9.46 -12.96 -1.28
C ASN A 35 -10.94 -12.57 -1.09
N SER A 36 -11.23 -11.27 -0.98
CA SER A 36 -12.58 -10.73 -0.72
C SER A 36 -13.06 -9.82 -1.86
N THR A 37 -14.11 -9.04 -1.63
CA THR A 37 -14.65 -8.08 -2.61
C THR A 37 -14.16 -6.65 -2.35
N LYS A 38 -14.22 -5.78 -3.36
CA LYS A 38 -13.96 -4.34 -3.22
C LYS A 38 -14.77 -3.70 -2.08
N ASN A 39 -16.04 -4.08 -1.91
CA ASN A 39 -16.88 -3.55 -0.82
C ASN A 39 -16.32 -3.94 0.56
N ASP A 40 -15.83 -5.17 0.72
CA ASP A 40 -15.20 -5.59 1.98
C ASP A 40 -13.91 -4.80 2.24
N PHE A 41 -13.16 -4.49 1.17
CA PHE A 41 -11.98 -3.64 1.26
C PHE A 41 -12.33 -2.22 1.72
N LEU A 42 -13.40 -1.63 1.19
CA LEU A 42 -13.84 -0.29 1.59
C LEU A 42 -14.35 -0.25 3.04
N LEU A 43 -14.94 -1.34 3.54
CA LEU A 43 -15.47 -1.43 4.90
C LEU A 43 -14.40 -1.69 5.96
N GLU A 44 -13.47 -2.61 5.68
CA GLU A 44 -12.53 -3.12 6.68
C GLU A 44 -11.07 -2.87 6.30
N GLY A 45 -10.78 -2.24 5.16
CA GLY A 45 -9.43 -2.11 4.61
C GLY A 45 -8.48 -1.43 5.56
N ASN A 46 -8.89 -0.30 6.13
CA ASN A 46 -8.07 0.49 7.05
C ASN A 46 -7.79 -0.25 8.38
N THR A 47 -8.74 -1.04 8.89
CA THR A 47 -8.60 -1.73 10.19
C THR A 47 -7.93 -3.10 10.06
N LYS A 48 -8.34 -3.91 9.08
CA LYS A 48 -7.81 -5.26 8.85
C LYS A 48 -6.39 -5.24 8.29
N TYR A 49 -6.05 -4.21 7.54
CA TYR A 49 -4.75 -4.03 6.90
C TYR A 49 -4.02 -2.80 7.45
N GLU A 50 -4.25 -2.46 8.73
CA GLU A 50 -3.68 -1.27 9.37
C GLU A 50 -2.14 -1.22 9.31
N ASN A 51 -1.47 -2.38 9.33
CA ASN A 51 0.00 -2.49 9.33
C ASN A 51 0.60 -2.82 7.95
N VAL A 52 -0.23 -2.82 6.90
CA VAL A 52 0.25 -3.07 5.53
C VAL A 52 1.06 -1.88 5.05
N ALA A 53 2.32 -2.14 4.71
CA ALA A 53 3.26 -1.14 4.23
C ALA A 53 3.17 -0.96 2.71
N ALA A 54 2.94 -2.05 1.97
CA ALA A 54 2.88 -2.03 0.51
C ALA A 54 1.79 -2.96 -0.03
N ILE A 55 1.28 -2.62 -1.22
CA ILE A 55 0.31 -3.43 -1.96
C ILE A 55 0.97 -3.94 -3.24
N LEU A 56 0.76 -5.22 -3.55
CA LEU A 56 1.17 -5.85 -4.79
C LEU A 56 -0.06 -6.27 -5.60
N LEU A 57 -0.24 -5.68 -6.79
CA LEU A 57 -1.25 -6.07 -7.76
C LEU A 57 -0.63 -7.05 -8.75
N ALA A 58 -0.81 -8.33 -8.49
CA ALA A 58 -0.29 -9.43 -9.30
C ALA A 58 -1.30 -9.90 -10.36
N HIS A 59 -1.05 -11.04 -11.00
CA HIS A 59 -1.92 -11.56 -12.05
C HIS A 59 -3.33 -11.84 -11.50
N GLY A 60 -4.35 -11.27 -12.16
CA GLY A 60 -5.76 -11.41 -11.77
C GLY A 60 -6.26 -10.36 -10.77
N ALA A 61 -5.43 -9.38 -10.38
CA ALA A 61 -5.85 -8.29 -9.49
C ALA A 61 -7.04 -7.48 -10.05
N ASP A 62 -7.10 -7.31 -11.37
CA ASP A 62 -8.19 -6.65 -12.11
C ASP A 62 -9.56 -7.29 -11.81
N GLN A 63 -9.60 -8.61 -11.62
CA GLN A 63 -10.84 -9.32 -11.37
C GLN A 63 -11.36 -9.17 -9.93
N ILE A 64 -10.51 -8.70 -9.02
CA ILE A 64 -10.81 -8.65 -7.59
C ILE A 64 -11.22 -7.23 -7.17
N ILE A 65 -10.45 -6.23 -7.58
CA ILE A 65 -10.62 -4.84 -7.15
C ILE A 65 -11.05 -3.89 -8.28
N ASP A 66 -11.08 -4.37 -9.53
CA ASP A 66 -11.29 -3.59 -10.76
C ASP A 66 -10.26 -2.47 -10.92
N LYS A 67 -10.45 -1.36 -10.21
CA LYS A 67 -9.52 -0.22 -10.16
C LYS A 67 -9.40 0.34 -8.74
N PHE A 68 -8.17 0.63 -8.34
CA PHE A 68 -7.84 1.52 -7.23
C PHE A 68 -8.14 2.96 -7.65
N ASP A 69 -9.42 3.32 -7.56
CA ASP A 69 -9.92 4.68 -7.69
C ASP A 69 -9.74 5.47 -6.38
N THR A 70 -10.14 6.75 -6.41
CA THR A 70 -10.05 7.65 -5.25
C THR A 70 -10.67 7.05 -3.98
N GLU A 71 -11.86 6.46 -4.08
CA GLU A 71 -12.54 5.86 -2.91
C GLU A 71 -11.74 4.70 -2.31
N THR A 72 -11.19 3.83 -3.16
CA THR A 72 -10.34 2.71 -2.73
C THR A 72 -9.04 3.20 -2.10
N LEU A 73 -8.45 4.26 -2.66
CA LEU A 73 -7.20 4.85 -2.18
C LEU A 73 -7.39 5.61 -0.85
N ASP A 74 -8.53 6.26 -0.66
CA ASP A 74 -8.87 6.95 0.59
C ASP A 74 -9.17 5.96 1.72
N ALA A 75 -9.60 4.73 1.40
CA ALA A 75 -9.82 3.64 2.36
C ALA A 75 -8.52 2.94 2.80
N LEU A 76 -7.36 3.29 2.21
CA LEU A 76 -6.08 2.70 2.58
C LEU A 76 -5.67 3.06 4.00
N SER A 77 -5.02 2.10 4.67
CA SER A 77 -4.29 2.41 5.89
C SER A 77 -3.24 3.50 5.63
N PRO A 78 -3.05 4.45 6.55
CA PRO A 78 -1.95 5.42 6.49
C PRO A 78 -0.56 4.78 6.42
N ALA A 79 -0.41 3.51 6.81
CA ALA A 79 0.86 2.79 6.71
C ALA A 79 1.24 2.44 5.27
N VAL A 80 0.28 2.39 4.35
CA VAL A 80 0.53 2.05 2.95
C VAL A 80 1.30 3.17 2.28
N ASN A 81 2.53 2.90 1.87
CA ASN A 81 3.39 3.87 1.18
C ASN A 81 3.51 3.62 -0.32
N ALA A 82 3.20 2.42 -0.79
CA ALA A 82 3.43 2.04 -2.19
C ALA A 82 2.44 0.99 -2.71
N ILE A 83 2.13 1.10 -4.00
CA ILE A 83 1.40 0.11 -4.79
C ILE A 83 2.30 -0.29 -5.96
N LEU A 84 2.59 -1.58 -6.05
CA LEU A 84 3.40 -2.18 -7.11
C LEU A 84 2.50 -3.03 -8.02
N VAL A 85 2.61 -2.87 -9.33
CA VAL A 85 1.70 -3.47 -10.30
C VAL A 85 2.44 -4.33 -11.32
N ILE A 86 1.99 -5.57 -11.49
CA ILE A 86 2.34 -6.38 -12.66
C ILE A 86 1.48 -5.91 -13.84
N GLY A 87 2.14 -5.34 -14.84
CA GLY A 87 1.49 -4.76 -16.02
C GLY A 87 1.50 -3.23 -15.99
N ASP A 88 0.42 -2.64 -16.49
CA ASP A 88 0.26 -1.19 -16.67
C ASP A 88 -0.56 -0.61 -15.52
N ALA A 89 0.11 0.16 -14.64
CA ALA A 89 -0.53 0.75 -13.48
C ALA A 89 -1.63 1.75 -13.85
N SER A 90 -1.56 2.42 -15.01
CA SER A 90 -2.59 3.40 -15.42
C SER A 90 -3.98 2.78 -15.62
N LYS A 91 -4.02 1.46 -15.85
CA LYS A 91 -5.27 0.69 -15.98
C LYS A 91 -5.87 0.31 -14.64
N LEU A 92 -5.04 0.05 -13.63
CA LEU A 92 -5.44 -0.52 -12.35
C LEU A 92 -5.46 0.50 -11.21
N VAL A 93 -4.78 1.63 -11.35
CA VAL A 93 -4.61 2.64 -10.30
C VAL A 93 -4.88 4.02 -10.89
N ASP A 94 -5.67 4.83 -10.19
CA ASP A 94 -5.71 6.26 -10.47
C ASP A 94 -4.43 6.91 -9.92
N ILE A 95 -3.48 7.17 -10.81
CA ILE A 95 -2.15 7.68 -10.47
C ILE A 95 -2.22 9.06 -9.80
N ASN A 96 -3.19 9.90 -10.19
CA ASN A 96 -3.34 11.23 -9.61
C ASN A 96 -3.88 11.13 -8.18
N ALA A 97 -4.90 10.29 -7.98
CA ALA A 97 -5.45 10.03 -6.65
C ALA A 97 -4.41 9.37 -5.72
N ALA A 98 -3.61 8.43 -6.24
CA ALA A 98 -2.54 7.79 -5.47
C ALA A 98 -1.46 8.81 -5.06
N THR A 99 -1.10 9.70 -5.98
CA THR A 99 -0.17 10.81 -5.70
C THR A 99 -0.71 11.74 -4.63
N GLY A 100 -1.99 12.15 -4.72
CA GLY A 100 -2.64 12.98 -3.71
C GLY A 100 -2.77 12.29 -2.34
N ASN A 101 -2.78 10.96 -2.33
CA ASN A 101 -2.77 10.15 -1.10
C ASN A 101 -1.37 9.89 -0.52
N GLY A 102 -0.31 10.41 -1.14
CA GLY A 102 1.06 10.18 -0.71
C GLY A 102 1.56 8.75 -0.96
N VAL A 103 0.95 8.03 -1.91
CA VAL A 103 1.26 6.63 -2.24
C VAL A 103 2.08 6.57 -3.52
N PHE A 104 3.26 5.97 -3.47
CA PHE A 104 4.05 5.70 -4.67
C PHE A 104 3.40 4.61 -5.51
N VAL A 105 3.47 4.74 -6.84
CA VAL A 105 3.01 3.70 -7.75
C VAL A 105 4.15 3.31 -8.66
N ALA A 106 4.42 2.01 -8.80
CA ALA A 106 5.40 1.48 -9.75
C ALA A 106 4.82 0.28 -10.48
N ASP A 107 5.28 0.06 -11.72
CA ASP A 107 4.74 -1.00 -12.57
C ASP A 107 5.82 -1.70 -13.41
N THR A 108 5.40 -2.69 -14.19
CA THR A 108 6.29 -3.42 -15.11
C THR A 108 6.07 -3.05 -16.59
N SER A 109 5.17 -2.10 -16.90
CA SER A 109 4.74 -1.79 -18.28
C SER A 109 5.83 -1.18 -19.15
N THR A 110 6.73 -0.42 -18.53
CA THR A 110 7.82 0.28 -19.21
C THR A 110 9.04 -0.60 -19.45
N LYS A 111 9.10 -1.76 -18.79
CA LYS A 111 10.19 -2.72 -18.99
C LYS A 111 9.88 -3.61 -20.17
N THR A 112 10.93 -4.12 -20.82
CA THR A 112 10.82 -5.13 -21.87
C THR A 112 11.38 -6.47 -21.38
N PRO A 113 10.79 -7.08 -20.33
CA PRO A 113 11.17 -8.42 -19.91
C PRO A 113 10.81 -9.42 -21.01
N SER A 114 11.60 -10.48 -21.11
CA SER A 114 11.48 -11.50 -22.15
C SER A 114 10.51 -12.62 -21.74
N THR A 115 10.17 -12.73 -20.45
CA THR A 115 9.30 -13.77 -19.89
C THR A 115 8.45 -13.29 -18.70
N GLU A 116 7.38 -14.02 -18.37
CA GLU A 116 6.54 -13.77 -17.17
C GLU A 116 7.31 -13.97 -15.86
N ASP A 117 8.28 -14.90 -15.81
CA ASP A 117 9.14 -15.10 -14.65
C ASP A 117 10.01 -13.87 -14.36
N GLU A 118 10.58 -13.26 -15.41
CA GLU A 118 11.34 -12.01 -15.30
C GLU A 118 10.46 -10.84 -14.87
N ILE A 119 9.20 -10.76 -15.34
CA ILE A 119 8.23 -9.74 -14.91
C ILE A 119 7.98 -9.85 -13.41
N GLU A 120 7.66 -11.05 -12.94
CA GLU A 120 7.36 -11.30 -11.53
C GLU A 120 8.60 -11.11 -10.64
N ALA A 121 9.77 -11.55 -11.09
CA ALA A 121 11.03 -11.34 -10.37
C ALA A 121 11.33 -9.84 -10.22
N ASP A 122 11.21 -9.08 -11.31
CA ASP A 122 11.49 -7.65 -11.33
C ASP A 122 10.58 -6.86 -10.36
N ILE A 123 9.28 -7.20 -10.30
CA ILE A 123 8.36 -6.50 -9.41
C ILE A 123 8.59 -6.90 -7.95
N LEU A 124 8.97 -8.16 -7.68
CA LEU A 124 9.30 -8.64 -6.33
C LEU A 124 10.61 -8.01 -5.83
N GLU A 125 11.63 -7.87 -6.68
CA GLU A 125 12.84 -7.12 -6.34
C GLU A 125 12.56 -5.64 -6.10
N ASN A 126 11.63 -5.05 -6.84
CA ASN A 126 11.20 -3.67 -6.61
C ASN A 126 10.45 -3.54 -5.28
N LEU A 127 9.58 -4.51 -4.96
CA LEU A 127 8.89 -4.59 -3.68
C LEU A 127 9.90 -4.68 -2.51
N ASP A 128 10.90 -5.56 -2.61
CA ASP A 128 11.95 -5.70 -1.58
C ASP A 128 12.69 -4.38 -1.36
N PHE A 129 13.11 -3.73 -2.46
CA PHE A 129 13.73 -2.40 -2.41
C PHE A 129 12.81 -1.35 -1.77
N THR A 130 11.51 -1.37 -2.10
CA THR A 130 10.52 -0.44 -1.57
C THR A 130 10.33 -0.62 -0.07
N LEU A 131 10.24 -1.86 0.41
CA LEU A 131 10.08 -2.15 1.83
C LEU A 131 11.29 -1.71 2.67
N ILE A 132 12.50 -1.77 2.08
CA ILE A 132 13.75 -1.33 2.71
C ILE A 132 13.88 0.21 2.70
N THR A 133 13.52 0.87 1.59
CA THR A 133 13.85 2.30 1.37
C THR A 133 12.67 3.25 1.54
N GLY A 134 11.44 2.72 1.53
CA GLY A 134 10.19 3.48 1.52
C GLY A 134 9.79 4.04 0.15
N VAL A 135 10.60 3.83 -0.90
CA VAL A 135 10.33 4.37 -2.25
C VAL A 135 10.63 3.30 -3.31
N PRO A 136 9.73 3.03 -4.26
CA PRO A 136 10.01 2.06 -5.32
C PRO A 136 11.04 2.58 -6.32
N LYS A 137 11.67 1.64 -7.04
CA LYS A 137 12.46 1.92 -8.23
C LYS A 137 11.51 2.41 -9.33
N ASN A 138 11.85 3.54 -9.95
CA ASN A 138 11.16 4.14 -11.09
C ASN A 138 9.63 4.23 -10.92
N PRO A 139 9.14 4.98 -9.91
CA PRO A 139 7.71 5.20 -9.77
C PRO A 139 7.14 5.89 -11.02
N VAL A 140 5.91 5.55 -11.38
CA VAL A 140 5.18 6.16 -12.49
C VAL A 140 4.61 7.53 -12.12
N ASN A 141 4.49 7.84 -10.83
CA ASN A 141 4.14 9.17 -10.34
C ASN A 141 5.36 10.03 -9.96
N GLU A 142 5.16 11.35 -9.99
CA GLU A 142 6.18 12.34 -9.69
C GLU A 142 6.61 12.27 -8.21
N ILE A 143 7.84 11.81 -7.96
CA ILE A 143 8.37 11.53 -6.62
C ILE A 143 8.18 12.70 -5.64
N ASP A 144 8.48 13.92 -6.08
CA ASP A 144 8.44 15.09 -5.20
C ASP A 144 7.01 15.41 -4.75
N LYS A 145 6.02 15.25 -5.63
CA LYS A 145 4.60 15.44 -5.31
C LYS A 145 4.08 14.40 -4.33
N VAL A 146 4.50 13.14 -4.49
CA VAL A 146 4.11 12.06 -3.56
C VAL A 146 4.67 12.33 -2.17
N LYS A 147 5.93 12.75 -2.07
CA LYS A 147 6.57 13.06 -0.78
C LYS A 147 5.90 14.22 -0.06
N GLU A 148 5.55 15.27 -0.80
CA GLU A 148 4.81 16.42 -0.26
C GLU A 148 3.45 15.98 0.29
N ALA A 149 2.66 15.26 -0.52
CA ALA A 149 1.36 14.74 -0.10
C ALA A 149 1.44 13.78 1.10
N ALA A 150 2.46 12.91 1.15
CA ALA A 150 2.68 12.01 2.27
C ALA A 150 3.01 12.77 3.57
N ALA A 151 3.83 13.84 3.48
CA ALA A 151 4.15 14.68 4.61
C ALA A 151 2.92 15.45 5.13
N ASP A 152 2.10 15.96 4.22
CA ASP A 152 0.84 16.65 4.57
C ASP A 152 -0.14 15.67 5.25
N LYS A 153 -0.30 14.46 4.70
CA LYS A 153 -1.16 13.42 5.28
C LYS A 153 -0.69 13.02 6.68
N ALA A 154 0.62 12.81 6.87
CA ALA A 154 1.19 12.51 8.17
C ALA A 154 0.94 13.64 9.18
N THR A 155 1.11 14.90 8.76
CA THR A 155 0.84 16.08 9.59
C THR A 155 -0.63 16.14 10.01
N ASN A 156 -1.55 15.92 9.07
CA ASN A 156 -3.00 15.92 9.34
C ASN A 156 -3.42 14.82 10.31
N ILE A 157 -2.82 13.64 10.23
CA ILE A 157 -3.10 12.54 11.16
C ILE A 157 -2.61 12.90 12.57
N VAL A 158 -1.42 13.49 12.68
CA VAL A 158 -0.87 13.90 13.99
C VAL A 158 -1.69 15.04 14.61
N THR A 159 -2.11 16.04 13.83
CA THR A 159 -2.97 17.12 14.35
C THR A 159 -4.35 16.61 14.75
N SER A 160 -4.98 15.76 13.93
CA SER A 160 -6.29 15.16 14.26
C SER A 160 -6.22 14.25 15.48
N ALA A 161 -5.10 13.55 15.71
CA ALA A 161 -4.89 12.75 16.91
C ALA A 161 -4.61 13.63 18.15
N GLY A 162 -3.95 14.79 17.97
CA GLY A 162 -3.65 15.74 19.04
C GLY A 162 -4.88 16.52 19.54
N GLU A 163 -5.89 16.74 18.69
CA GLU A 163 -7.15 17.40 19.08
C GLU A 163 -8.05 16.53 19.99
N ILE A 164 -7.77 15.23 20.12
CA ILE A 164 -8.56 14.32 20.98
C ILE A 164 -8.16 14.44 22.46
N ASP A 165 -6.97 15.00 22.76
CA ASP A 165 -6.49 15.21 24.14
C ASP A 165 -6.95 16.54 24.77
N GLU A 166 -7.63 17.43 24.02
CA GLU A 166 -8.34 18.60 24.57
C GLU A 166 -9.82 18.28 24.84
N LEU A 167 -10.11 17.16 25.53
CA LEU A 167 -11.39 17.07 26.24
C LEU A 167 -11.32 18.00 27.45
N ASP A 168 -11.93 19.16 27.29
CA ASP A 168 -12.16 20.18 28.30
C ASP A 168 -12.90 19.58 29.52
N TYR A 169 -12.13 19.21 30.54
CA TYR A 169 -12.66 18.72 31.82
C TYR A 169 -13.34 19.81 32.66
N SER A 170 -13.51 21.04 32.15
CA SER A 170 -14.17 22.12 32.91
C SER A 170 -15.70 22.00 32.98
N ASP A 171 -16.31 21.09 32.21
CA ASP A 171 -17.77 20.86 32.23
C ASP A 171 -18.25 19.70 33.12
N LEU A 172 -17.34 18.98 33.80
CA LEU A 172 -17.74 18.03 34.85
C LEU A 172 -18.05 18.79 36.15
N GLN A 173 -19.22 19.44 36.17
CA GLN A 173 -19.86 19.96 37.37
C GLN A 173 -19.99 18.83 38.40
N ILE A 174 -19.14 18.89 39.43
CA ILE A 174 -19.34 18.12 40.65
C ILE A 174 -20.53 18.76 41.38
N GLN A 175 -21.71 18.15 41.25
CA GLN A 175 -22.71 18.20 42.30
C GLN A 175 -22.57 16.94 43.15
N LEU A 176 -22.08 17.13 44.37
CA LEU A 176 -22.60 16.55 45.62
C LEU A 176 -21.83 17.11 46.82
#